data_AF-A0A4U2ZV71-F1
#
_entry.id   AF-A0A4U2ZV71-F1
#
_cell.length_a   1.000
_cell.length_b   1.000
_cell.length_c   1.000
_cell.angle_alpha   90.00
_cell.angle_beta   90.00
_cell.angle_gamma   90.00
#
_symmetry.space_group_name_H-M   'P 1'
#
loop_
_entity.id
_entity.type
_entity.pdbx_description
1 polymer ?
#
loop_
_entity_poly.entity_id
_entity_poly.type
_entity_poly.pdbx_seq_one_letter_code
_entity_poly.pdbx_strand_id
1 'polypeptide(L)'
;NTALELDIYGNVNSTHVLGTKMMNGIGGSGDFARNARLAIFVTKSIAKGGNISSIVPFVSHVDHTEHDVDVIVTEQGYADLRGLAPRERVELIIENCVHPMYRD
;
A
#
# COMPACT_ATOMS: atom_id res chain seq x y z
N ASN A 1 -9.05 -0.22 -4.61
CA ASN A 1 -9.15 0.75 -3.49
C ASN A 1 -7.95 1.69 -3.53
N THR A 2 -8.05 2.86 -2.89
CA THR A 2 -6.94 3.83 -2.81
C THR A 2 -6.22 3.69 -1.47
N ALA A 3 -4.88 3.74 -1.49
CA ALA A 3 -4.05 3.75 -0.29
C ALA A 3 -3.53 5.16 0.01
N LEU A 4 -3.53 5.53 1.29
CA LEU A 4 -2.83 6.72 1.79
C LEU A 4 -1.33 6.45 1.86
N GLU A 5 -0.98 5.31 2.43
CA GLU A 5 0.35 4.73 2.41
C GLU A 5 0.26 3.19 2.46
N LEU A 6 1.30 2.54 1.97
CA LEU A 6 1.49 1.10 1.93
C LEU A 6 2.82 0.78 2.60
N ASP A 7 2.96 -0.37 3.23
CA ASP A 7 4.28 -0.84 3.62
C ASP A 7 4.87 -1.87 2.67
N ILE A 8 6.17 -2.11 2.84
CA ILE A 8 6.93 -3.08 2.07
C ILE A 8 6.47 -4.54 2.27
N TYR A 9 5.63 -4.83 3.27
CA TYR A 9 5.03 -6.16 3.47
C TYR A 9 3.66 -6.28 2.80
N GLY A 10 3.08 -5.15 2.37
CA GLY A 10 1.80 -5.07 1.68
C GLY A 10 0.62 -4.80 2.61
N ASN A 11 0.83 -4.24 3.80
CA ASN A 11 -0.27 -3.66 4.58
C ASN A 11 -0.62 -2.27 4.04
N VAL A 12 -1.89 -1.87 4.21
CA VAL A 12 -2.42 -0.59 3.71
C VAL A 12 -2.99 0.24 4.84
N ASN A 13 -2.67 1.53 4.82
CA ASN A 13 -3.38 2.58 5.52
C ASN A 13 -4.26 3.35 4.53
N SER A 14 -5.55 3.49 4.81
CA SER A 14 -6.51 4.26 4.02
C SER A 14 -7.11 5.44 4.80
N THR A 15 -6.81 5.58 6.09
CA THR A 15 -7.59 6.45 6.99
C THR A 15 -6.79 7.47 7.77
N HIS A 16 -5.63 7.12 8.34
CA HIS A 16 -4.95 7.96 9.32
C HIS A 16 -3.64 8.53 8.77
N VAL A 17 -3.58 9.84 8.54
CA VAL A 17 -2.29 10.51 8.27
C VAL A 17 -1.43 10.43 9.54
N LEU A 18 -0.22 9.88 9.41
CA LEU A 18 0.73 9.71 10.52
C LEU A 18 0.10 8.99 11.73
N GLY A 19 -0.75 8.00 11.46
CA GLY A 19 -1.35 7.12 12.47
C GLY A 19 -2.41 7.76 13.38
N THR A 20 -2.63 9.07 13.29
CA THR A 20 -3.38 9.82 14.31
C THR A 20 -4.45 10.75 13.74
N LYS A 21 -4.24 11.31 12.55
CA LYS A 21 -5.18 12.26 11.96
C LYS A 21 -6.10 11.56 10.96
N MET A 22 -7.35 11.38 11.34
CA MET A 22 -8.40 10.87 10.46
C MET A 22 -8.53 11.73 9.20
N MET A 23 -8.58 11.07 8.04
CA MET A 23 -8.89 11.67 6.76
C MET A 23 -10.39 11.67 6.50
N ASN A 24 -10.92 10.52 6.07
CA ASN A 24 -12.35 10.33 5.79
C ASN A 24 -12.91 9.20 6.66
N GLY A 25 -12.36 8.00 6.50
CA GLY A 25 -12.79 6.78 7.18
C GLY A 25 -12.59 5.56 6.28
N ILE A 26 -12.66 4.35 6.85
CA ILE A 26 -12.41 3.10 6.12
C ILE A 26 -13.46 2.87 5.02
N GLY A 27 -14.70 3.33 5.25
CA GLY A 27 -15.80 3.12 4.32
C GLY A 27 -16.00 1.64 4.02
N GLY A 28 -16.30 1.31 2.76
CA GLY A 28 -16.43 -0.08 2.30
C GLY A 28 -15.13 -0.72 1.82
N SER A 29 -13.95 -0.08 2.00
CA SER A 29 -12.71 -0.63 1.45
C SER A 29 -12.39 -2.01 2.01
N GLY A 30 -12.70 -2.25 3.30
CA GLY A 30 -12.53 -3.55 3.95
C GLY A 30 -13.50 -4.61 3.43
N ASP A 31 -14.77 -4.23 3.22
CA ASP A 31 -15.79 -5.13 2.69
C ASP A 31 -15.39 -5.67 1.31
N PHE A 32 -14.89 -4.79 0.43
CA PHE A 32 -14.43 -5.19 -0.90
C PHE A 32 -13.05 -5.86 -0.89
N ALA A 33 -12.08 -5.35 -0.13
CA ALA A 33 -10.72 -5.91 -0.14
C ALA A 33 -10.70 -7.36 0.33
N ARG A 34 -11.43 -7.69 1.41
CA ARG A 34 -11.44 -9.04 1.97
C ARG A 34 -12.25 -10.05 1.15
N ASN A 35 -13.30 -9.59 0.46
CA ASN A 35 -14.26 -10.49 -0.20
C ASN A 35 -14.14 -10.49 -1.74
N ALA A 36 -13.34 -9.60 -2.32
CA ALA A 36 -13.11 -9.60 -3.75
C ALA A 36 -12.31 -10.84 -4.19
N ARG A 37 -12.51 -11.26 -5.44
CA ARG A 37 -11.68 -12.31 -6.05
C ARG A 37 -10.22 -11.88 -6.21
N LEU A 38 -10.01 -10.57 -6.35
CA LEU A 38 -8.71 -9.92 -6.49
C LEU A 38 -8.79 -8.50 -5.90
N ALA A 39 -8.02 -8.21 -4.85
CA ALA A 39 -7.97 -6.93 -4.17
C ALA A 39 -6.79 -6.08 -4.66
N ILE A 40 -7.11 -5.03 -5.45
CA ILE A 40 -6.10 -4.11 -6.00
C ILE A 40 -6.11 -2.80 -5.22
N PHE A 41 -4.93 -2.37 -4.76
CA PHE A 41 -4.68 -1.07 -4.18
C PHE A 41 -3.85 -0.19 -5.11
N VAL A 42 -4.32 1.03 -5.34
CA VAL A 42 -3.70 1.99 -6.27
C VAL A 42 -3.34 3.26 -5.52
N THR A 43 -2.12 3.75 -5.69
CA THR A 43 -1.70 5.05 -5.16
C THR A 43 -0.60 5.66 -6.00
N LYS A 44 -0.28 6.94 -5.79
CA LYS A 44 0.96 7.51 -6.34
C LYS A 44 2.13 7.02 -5.49
N SER A 45 3.31 6.79 -6.05
CA SER A 45 4.46 6.34 -5.25
C SER A 45 5.01 7.42 -4.31
N ILE A 46 4.68 8.69 -4.57
CA ILE A 46 5.03 9.86 -3.75
C ILE A 46 3.85 10.80 -3.53
N ALA A 47 3.89 11.52 -2.41
CA ALA A 47 2.95 12.56 -2.02
C ALA A 47 3.67 13.89 -1.75
N LYS A 48 2.86 14.97 -1.60
CA LYS A 48 3.33 16.32 -1.23
C LYS A 48 4.51 16.85 -2.07
N GLY A 49 4.44 16.63 -3.38
CA GLY A 49 5.46 17.11 -4.32
C GLY A 49 6.78 16.33 -4.27
N GLY A 50 6.76 15.09 -3.78
CA GLY A 50 7.97 14.26 -3.66
C GLY A 50 8.63 14.29 -2.28
N ASN A 51 8.03 14.99 -1.30
CA ASN A 51 8.55 15.08 0.06
C ASN A 51 8.16 13.90 0.95
N ILE A 52 7.22 13.06 0.53
CA ILE A 52 6.73 11.91 1.28
C ILE A 52 6.63 10.72 0.32
N SER A 53 7.17 9.57 0.71
CA SER A 53 6.91 8.30 0.02
C SER A 53 5.55 7.76 0.43
N SER A 54 4.78 7.25 -0.53
CA SER A 54 3.55 6.50 -0.23
C SER A 54 3.83 5.03 0.05
N ILE A 55 5.07 4.56 -0.11
CA ILE A 55 5.53 3.24 0.32
C ILE A 55 6.56 3.42 1.43
N VAL A 56 6.26 2.88 2.61
CA VAL A 56 7.01 3.09 3.84
C VAL A 56 7.53 1.76 4.42
N PRO A 57 8.51 1.77 5.35
CA PRO A 57 8.96 0.54 5.99
C PRO A 57 7.86 -0.19 6.78
N PHE A 58 6.94 0.56 7.40
CA PHE A 58 5.78 0.03 8.11
C PHE A 58 4.70 1.11 8.14
N VAL A 59 3.43 0.74 7.89
CA VAL A 59 2.34 1.71 7.87
C VAL A 59 2.09 2.27 9.27
N SER A 60 1.78 3.56 9.36
CA SER A 60 1.48 4.21 10.64
C SER A 60 0.12 3.78 11.23
N HIS A 61 -0.76 3.20 10.40
CA HIS A 61 -2.03 2.62 10.78
C HIS A 61 -2.38 1.49 9.81
N VAL A 62 -2.98 0.39 10.30
CA VAL A 62 -3.36 -0.75 9.46
C VAL A 62 -4.88 -0.77 9.31
N ASP A 63 -5.37 -0.47 8.11
CA ASP A 63 -6.78 -0.71 7.73
C ASP A 63 -6.94 -2.06 7.02
N HIS A 64 -5.95 -2.44 6.19
CA HIS A 64 -5.93 -3.71 5.47
C HIS A 64 -4.61 -4.42 5.70
N THR A 65 -4.70 -5.68 6.12
CA THR A 65 -3.53 -6.52 6.36
C THR A 65 -2.98 -7.06 5.04
N GLU A 66 -1.75 -7.57 5.06
CA GLU A 66 -1.14 -8.30 3.94
C GLU A 66 -2.01 -9.43 3.36
N HIS A 67 -2.94 -9.99 4.14
CA HIS A 67 -3.87 -11.03 3.71
C HIS A 67 -5.07 -10.50 2.91
N ASP A 68 -5.38 -9.21 3.01
CA ASP A 68 -6.48 -8.54 2.31
C ASP A 68 -6.00 -7.83 1.01
N VAL A 69 -4.72 -7.94 0.68
CA VAL A 69 -4.06 -7.17 -0.39
C VAL A 69 -3.36 -8.11 -1.37
N ASP A 70 -3.89 -8.19 -2.59
CA ASP A 70 -3.35 -9.04 -3.65
C ASP A 70 -2.38 -8.28 -4.58
N VAL A 71 -2.74 -7.06 -5.00
CA VAL A 71 -1.97 -6.30 -6.00
C VAL A 71 -1.83 -4.85 -5.57
N ILE A 72 -0.62 -4.31 -5.72
CA ILE A 72 -0.31 -2.89 -5.53
C ILE A 72 0.03 -2.29 -6.88
N VAL A 73 -0.46 -1.08 -7.16
CA VAL A 73 -0.18 -0.33 -8.39
C VAL A 73 0.22 1.10 -8.05
N THR A 74 1.33 1.55 -8.63
CA THR A 74 1.74 2.97 -8.64
C THR A 74 2.05 3.42 -10.06
N GLU A 75 2.43 4.68 -10.25
CA GLU A 75 2.91 5.15 -11.57
C GLU A 75 4.29 4.58 -11.96
N GLN A 76 4.98 3.88 -11.05
CA GLN A 76 6.24 3.19 -11.33
C GLN A 76 6.02 1.79 -11.94
N GLY A 77 4.88 1.16 -11.67
CA GLY A 77 4.59 -0.22 -12.04
C GLY A 77 3.54 -0.86 -11.14
N TYR A 78 3.53 -2.19 -11.10
CA TYR A 78 2.65 -2.97 -10.23
C TYR A 78 3.39 -4.15 -9.60
N ALA A 79 2.91 -4.59 -8.44
CA ALA A 79 3.40 -5.76 -7.73
C ALA A 79 2.23 -6.72 -7.46
N ASP A 80 2.30 -7.94 -8.00
CA ASP A 80 1.37 -9.03 -7.72
C ASP A 80 1.90 -9.88 -6.57
N LEU A 81 1.21 -9.85 -5.44
CA LEU A 81 1.70 -10.36 -4.17
C LEU A 81 1.13 -11.75 -3.82
N ARG A 82 0.33 -12.33 -4.71
CA ARG A 82 -0.38 -13.59 -4.47
C ARG A 82 0.61 -14.75 -4.35
N GLY A 83 0.47 -15.53 -3.27
CA GLY A 83 1.30 -16.72 -3.03
C GLY A 83 2.74 -16.42 -2.57
N LEU A 84 3.07 -15.15 -2.31
CA LEU A 84 4.39 -14.73 -1.86
C LEU A 84 4.47 -14.65 -0.33
N ALA A 85 5.61 -15.08 0.22
CA ALA A 85 5.99 -14.82 1.60
C ALA A 85 6.30 -13.33 1.81
N PRO A 86 6.22 -12.80 3.05
CA PRO A 86 6.48 -11.38 3.32
C PRO A 86 7.80 -10.85 2.76
N ARG A 87 8.88 -11.64 2.76
CA ARG A 87 10.17 -11.23 2.18
C ARG A 87 10.15 -11.12 0.66
N GLU A 88 9.44 -12.02 -0.02
CA GLU A 88 9.30 -11.99 -1.48
C GLU A 88 8.43 -10.80 -1.93
N ARG A 89 7.43 -10.43 -1.12
CA ARG A 89 6.61 -9.22 -1.33
C ARG A 89 7.47 -7.96 -1.28
N VAL A 90 8.40 -7.87 -0.31
CA VAL A 90 9.29 -6.71 -0.12
C VAL A 90 10.09 -6.41 -1.38
N GLU A 91 10.79 -7.40 -1.93
CA GLU A 91 11.60 -7.24 -3.15
C GLU A 91 10.72 -6.73 -4.31
N LEU A 92 9.58 -7.38 -4.54
CA LEU A 92 8.68 -7.01 -5.63
C LEU A 92 8.10 -5.60 -5.49
N ILE A 93 7.71 -5.20 -4.28
CA ILE A 93 7.15 -3.86 -4.00
C ILE A 93 8.23 -2.79 -4.19
N ILE A 94 9.45 -3.02 -3.67
CA ILE A 94 10.56 -2.06 -3.78
C ILE A 94 10.96 -1.85 -5.24
N GLU A 95 11.06 -2.92 -6.02
CA GLU A 95 11.47 -2.85 -7.41
C GLU A 95 10.41 -2.18 -8.30
N ASN A 96 9.13 -2.53 -8.14
CA ASN A 96 8.09 -2.18 -9.10
C ASN A 96 7.22 -1.00 -8.70
N CYS A 97 7.11 -0.69 -7.40
CA CYS A 97 6.13 0.29 -6.93
C CYS A 97 6.76 1.50 -6.24
N VAL A 98 7.97 1.38 -5.67
CA VAL A 98 8.65 2.47 -4.96
C VAL A 98 9.27 3.46 -5.94
N HIS A 99 9.08 4.76 -5.66
CA HIS A 99 9.70 5.84 -6.42
C HIS A 99 11.24 5.75 -6.32
N PRO A 100 11.99 5.98 -7.42
CA PRO A 100 13.45 5.92 -7.40
C PRO A 100 14.13 6.79 -6.32
N MET A 101 13.50 7.89 -5.89
CA MET A 101 14.01 8.76 -4.82
C MET A 101 14.02 8.12 -3.42
N TYR A 102 13.27 7.03 -3.23
CA TYR A 102 13.03 6.38 -1.93
C TYR A 102 13.36 4.89 -1.95
N ARG A 103 14.01 4.40 -3.01
CA ARG A 103 14.26 2.96 -3.21
C ARG A 103 15.47 2.44 -2.43
N ASP A 104 16.47 3.31 -2.19
CA ASP A 104 17.72 3.01 -1.49
C ASP A 104 17.68 3.48 -0.02
#